data_AF-A0A7Z9Y5C3-F1
#
_entry.id   AF-A0A7Z9Y5C3-F1
#
_cell.length_a   1.000
_cell.length_b   1.000
_cell.length_c   1.000
_cell.angle_alpha   90.00
_cell.angle_beta   90.00
_cell.angle_gamma   90.00
#
_symmetry.space_group_name_H-M   'P 1'
#
loop_
_entity.id
_entity.type
_entity.pdbx_description
1 polymer ?
#
loop_
_entity_poly.entity_id
_entity_poly.type
_entity_poly.pdbx_seq_one_letter_code
_entity_poly.pdbx_strand_id
1 'polypeptide(L)'
;MSRNAYCVLRDEYCLFHVFTQRANFYPIRQGFDKLYAITSNHYTIAETVMLNQFIIAFILSAFIALLAYWRGSLSPSGAAAAMIVGILIFGLGDWQWGILLVLFFLSSSLLSHYREDDKQAVADEKFDKNHRRDAAQVFANGGVGALVAVLNTAVPSPFWFPAFVGVMASVTADTWATELGTLSQKPPRLITNGRIVPVGTSGGISVLGTAVS
;
A
#
# COMPACT_ATOMS: atom_id res chain seq x y z
N MET A 1 -28.16 -29.25 -41.44
CA MET A 1 -28.70 -28.76 -40.17
C MET A 1 -27.87 -27.58 -39.69
N SER A 2 -28.55 -26.47 -39.42
CA SER A 2 -28.08 -25.08 -39.23
C SER A 2 -27.08 -24.88 -38.08
N ARG A 3 -25.97 -24.16 -38.32
CA ARG A 3 -25.11 -23.52 -37.29
C ARG A 3 -25.35 -21.99 -37.20
N ASN A 4 -26.57 -21.53 -37.49
CA ASN A 4 -26.96 -20.13 -37.34
C ASN A 4 -27.94 -20.00 -36.16
N ALA A 5 -27.45 -19.84 -34.94
CA ALA A 5 -28.33 -19.53 -33.81
C ALA A 5 -27.65 -18.96 -32.55
N TYR A 6 -26.52 -18.26 -32.62
CA TYR A 6 -26.00 -17.54 -31.43
C TYR A 6 -25.27 -16.25 -31.81
N CYS A 7 -25.98 -15.27 -32.37
CA CYS A 7 -25.53 -13.87 -32.28
C CYS A 7 -26.67 -13.04 -31.70
N VAL A 8 -26.68 -12.96 -30.37
CA VAL A 8 -27.57 -12.06 -29.64
C VAL A 8 -26.81 -10.76 -29.42
N LEU A 9 -27.04 -9.82 -30.35
CA LEU A 9 -27.19 -8.38 -30.14
C LEU A 9 -26.40 -7.73 -28.96
N ARG A 10 -25.08 -7.52 -29.10
CA ARG A 10 -24.41 -6.39 -28.42
C ARG A 10 -23.02 -5.97 -28.89
N ASP A 11 -22.48 -6.52 -29.97
CA ASP A 11 -21.13 -6.15 -30.44
C ASP A 11 -21.12 -5.78 -31.92
N GLU A 12 -20.53 -4.62 -32.24
CA GLU A 12 -20.28 -4.15 -33.61
C GLU A 12 -19.50 -5.18 -34.46
N TYR A 13 -18.75 -6.06 -33.78
CA TYR A 13 -18.04 -7.19 -34.37
C TYR A 13 -18.95 -8.21 -35.06
N CYS A 14 -20.15 -8.50 -34.55
CA CYS A 14 -21.03 -9.49 -35.19
C CYS A 14 -21.65 -8.95 -36.49
N LEU A 15 -21.93 -7.63 -36.55
CA LEU A 15 -22.40 -6.96 -37.78
C LEU A 15 -21.35 -7.05 -38.89
N PHE A 16 -20.07 -6.82 -38.57
CA PHE A 16 -18.97 -6.92 -39.54
C PHE A 16 -18.73 -8.38 -40.00
N HIS A 17 -18.88 -9.34 -39.09
CA HIS A 17 -18.72 -10.76 -39.38
C HIS A 17 -19.82 -11.33 -40.30
N VAL A 18 -21.04 -10.78 -40.24
CA VAL A 18 -22.13 -11.09 -41.18
C VAL A 18 -21.94 -10.39 -42.53
N PHE A 19 -21.44 -9.13 -42.53
CA PHE A 19 -21.24 -8.36 -43.77
C PHE A 19 -20.14 -8.95 -44.66
N THR A 20 -19.05 -9.43 -44.04
CA THR A 20 -17.91 -10.04 -44.75
C THR A 20 -18.22 -11.44 -45.32
N GLN A 21 -19.22 -12.16 -44.78
CA GLN A 21 -19.67 -13.43 -45.37
C GLN A 21 -20.31 -13.27 -46.75
N ARG A 22 -20.91 -12.10 -47.04
CA ARG A 22 -21.53 -11.83 -48.36
C ARG A 22 -20.55 -11.31 -49.41
N ALA A 23 -19.40 -10.76 -49.00
CA ALA A 23 -18.55 -9.97 -49.89
C ALA A 23 -17.19 -10.62 -50.26
N ASN A 24 -16.93 -11.88 -49.89
CA ASN A 24 -15.72 -12.64 -50.28
C ASN A 24 -14.36 -11.97 -49.95
N PHE A 25 -14.31 -11.10 -48.93
CA PHE A 25 -13.08 -10.43 -48.46
C PHE A 25 -12.29 -11.28 -47.46
N TYR A 26 -11.88 -12.49 -47.89
CA TYR A 26 -11.09 -13.43 -47.08
C TYR A 26 -9.78 -12.88 -46.47
N PRO A 27 -8.92 -12.12 -47.20
CA PRO A 27 -7.65 -11.66 -46.64
C PRO A 27 -7.82 -10.59 -45.56
N ILE A 28 -8.87 -9.77 -45.65
CA ILE A 28 -9.18 -8.74 -44.64
C ILE A 28 -9.64 -9.41 -43.35
N ARG A 29 -10.48 -10.45 -43.44
CA ARG A 29 -10.95 -11.24 -42.29
C ARG A 29 -9.82 -11.87 -41.49
N GLN A 30 -8.82 -12.48 -42.14
CA GLN A 30 -7.67 -13.06 -41.44
C GLN A 30 -6.84 -12.01 -40.68
N GLY A 31 -6.77 -10.78 -41.20
CA GLY A 31 -6.13 -9.66 -40.51
C GLY A 31 -6.87 -9.28 -39.23
N PHE A 32 -8.20 -9.17 -39.30
CA PHE A 32 -9.04 -8.89 -38.13
C PHE A 32 -9.05 -10.02 -37.11
N ASP A 33 -9.14 -11.28 -37.53
CA ASP A 33 -9.10 -12.44 -36.63
C ASP A 33 -7.75 -12.53 -35.89
N LYS A 34 -6.63 -12.23 -36.57
CA LYS A 34 -5.31 -12.13 -35.93
C LYS A 34 -5.23 -10.95 -34.97
N LEU A 35 -5.72 -9.77 -35.36
CA LEU A 35 -5.70 -8.59 -34.50
C LEU A 35 -6.55 -8.81 -33.24
N TYR A 36 -7.73 -9.41 -33.39
CA TYR A 36 -8.61 -9.79 -32.28
C TYR A 36 -7.98 -10.85 -31.38
N ALA A 37 -7.31 -11.85 -31.94
CA ALA A 37 -6.59 -12.86 -31.16
C ALA A 37 -5.37 -12.26 -30.42
N ILE A 38 -4.70 -11.27 -31.00
CA ILE A 38 -3.60 -10.56 -30.36
C ILE A 38 -4.14 -9.68 -29.22
N THR A 39 -5.16 -8.87 -29.47
CA THR A 39 -5.75 -8.00 -28.44
C THR A 39 -6.36 -8.83 -27.32
N SER A 40 -7.13 -9.88 -27.62
CA SER A 40 -7.71 -10.76 -26.59
C SER A 40 -6.65 -11.45 -25.75
N ASN A 41 -5.56 -11.96 -26.36
CA ASN A 41 -4.43 -12.51 -25.61
C ASN A 41 -3.77 -11.46 -24.71
N HIS A 42 -3.62 -10.21 -25.16
CA HIS A 42 -3.07 -9.14 -24.33
C HIS A 42 -3.96 -8.82 -23.12
N TYR A 43 -5.28 -8.79 -23.28
CA TYR A 43 -6.21 -8.61 -22.17
C TYR A 43 -6.16 -9.80 -21.19
N THR A 44 -6.17 -11.04 -21.68
CA THR A 44 -6.10 -12.24 -20.82
C THR A 44 -4.79 -12.32 -20.04
N ILE A 45 -3.64 -11.96 -20.66
CA ILE A 45 -2.35 -11.92 -19.97
C ILE A 45 -2.36 -10.83 -18.89
N ALA A 46 -2.85 -9.63 -19.20
CA ALA A 46 -2.94 -8.55 -18.24
C ALA A 46 -3.85 -8.91 -17.04
N GLU A 47 -5.03 -9.50 -17.28
CA GLU A 47 -5.93 -9.97 -16.22
C GLU A 47 -5.26 -11.04 -15.33
N THR A 48 -4.55 -11.99 -15.94
CA THR A 48 -3.86 -13.06 -15.21
C THR A 48 -2.72 -12.51 -14.35
N VAL A 49 -1.93 -11.57 -14.88
CA VAL A 49 -0.84 -10.92 -14.15
C VAL A 49 -1.37 -10.12 -12.96
N MET A 50 -2.43 -9.32 -13.18
CA MET A 50 -3.07 -8.56 -12.11
C MET A 50 -3.64 -9.47 -11.03
N LEU A 51 -4.35 -10.54 -11.41
CA LEU A 51 -4.92 -11.50 -10.46
C LEU A 51 -3.81 -12.16 -9.61
N ASN A 52 -2.74 -12.61 -10.24
CA ASN A 52 -1.59 -13.21 -9.53
C ASN A 52 -0.98 -12.22 -8.54
N GLN A 53 -0.82 -10.96 -8.93
CA GLN A 53 -0.29 -9.91 -8.06
C GLN A 53 -1.19 -9.65 -6.86
N PHE A 54 -2.51 -9.59 -7.03
CA PHE A 54 -3.45 -9.45 -5.92
C PHE A 54 -3.47 -10.67 -5.00
N ILE A 55 -3.34 -11.88 -5.52
CA ILE A 55 -3.22 -13.09 -4.72
C ILE A 55 -1.94 -13.04 -3.86
N ILE A 56 -0.80 -12.67 -4.46
CA ILE A 56 0.46 -12.52 -3.75
C ILE A 56 0.35 -11.40 -2.70
N ALA A 57 -0.25 -10.25 -3.06
CA ALA A 57 -0.49 -9.14 -2.17
C ALA A 57 -1.31 -9.57 -0.94
N PHE A 58 -2.39 -10.33 -1.16
CA PHE A 58 -3.22 -10.86 -0.10
C PHE A 58 -2.45 -11.80 0.82
N ILE A 59 -1.75 -12.79 0.27
CA ILE A 59 -1.00 -13.79 1.04
C ILE A 59 0.10 -13.11 1.87
N LEU A 60 0.90 -12.24 1.26
CA LEU A 60 1.99 -11.54 1.95
C LEU A 60 1.45 -10.58 3.02
N SER A 61 0.40 -9.82 2.71
CA SER A 61 -0.18 -8.88 3.68
C SER A 61 -0.82 -9.61 4.85
N ALA A 62 -1.53 -10.71 4.61
CA ALA A 62 -2.10 -11.55 5.66
C ALA A 62 -0.99 -12.17 6.53
N PHE A 63 0.06 -12.71 5.91
CA PHE A 63 1.20 -13.28 6.62
C PHE A 63 1.90 -12.25 7.52
N ILE A 64 2.23 -11.07 6.98
CA ILE A 64 2.89 -10.00 7.74
C ILE A 64 1.98 -9.48 8.86
N ALA A 65 0.69 -9.24 8.57
CA ALA A 65 -0.26 -8.76 9.56
C ALA A 65 -0.46 -9.77 10.71
N LEU A 66 -0.54 -11.07 10.40
CA LEU A 66 -0.66 -12.12 11.40
C LEU A 66 0.60 -12.24 12.26
N LEU A 67 1.78 -12.23 11.65
CA LEU A 67 3.05 -12.24 12.39
C LEU A 67 3.20 -11.00 13.29
N ALA A 68 2.86 -9.83 12.78
CA ALA A 68 2.89 -8.59 13.53
C ALA A 68 1.88 -8.58 14.69
N TYR A 69 0.69 -9.16 14.47
CA TYR A 69 -0.29 -9.36 15.53
C TYR A 69 0.25 -10.31 16.61
N TRP A 70 0.85 -11.43 16.24
CA TRP A 70 1.44 -12.39 17.18
C TRP A 70 2.63 -11.82 17.95
N ARG A 71 3.44 -10.95 17.33
CA ARG A 71 4.55 -10.24 17.99
C ARG A 71 4.10 -9.02 18.80
N GLY A 72 2.80 -8.75 18.88
CA GLY A 72 2.28 -7.59 19.61
C GLY A 72 2.55 -6.24 18.93
N SER A 73 3.07 -6.20 17.70
CA SER A 73 3.29 -4.93 16.99
C SER A 73 1.99 -4.28 16.48
N LEU A 74 0.94 -5.09 16.22
CA LEU A 74 -0.38 -4.63 15.77
C LEU A 74 -1.49 -5.12 16.68
N SER A 75 -2.52 -4.32 16.91
CA SER A 75 -3.78 -4.77 17.52
C SER A 75 -4.62 -5.57 16.49
N PRO A 76 -5.74 -6.21 16.88
CA PRO A 76 -6.63 -6.87 15.90
C PRO A 76 -7.14 -5.91 14.82
N SER A 77 -7.51 -4.68 15.19
CA SER A 77 -7.95 -3.66 14.23
C SER A 77 -6.79 -3.17 13.37
N GLY A 78 -5.60 -3.03 13.96
CA GLY A 78 -4.37 -2.70 13.23
C GLY A 78 -3.98 -3.76 12.20
N ALA A 79 -4.12 -5.05 12.53
CA ALA A 79 -3.86 -6.15 11.60
C ALA A 79 -4.81 -6.14 10.40
N ALA A 80 -6.11 -5.91 10.63
CA ALA A 80 -7.08 -5.77 9.56
C ALA A 80 -6.77 -4.55 8.67
N ALA A 81 -6.46 -3.40 9.26
CA ALA A 81 -6.07 -2.21 8.52
C ALA A 81 -4.78 -2.43 7.70
N ALA A 82 -3.78 -3.10 8.28
CA ALA A 82 -2.51 -3.39 7.63
C ALA A 82 -2.70 -4.32 6.43
N MET A 83 -3.63 -5.27 6.52
CA MET A 83 -3.99 -6.13 5.39
C MET A 83 -4.59 -5.31 4.24
N ILE A 84 -5.53 -4.38 4.53
CA ILE A 84 -6.13 -3.51 3.52
C ILE A 84 -5.07 -2.62 2.86
N VAL A 85 -4.26 -1.92 3.67
CA VAL A 85 -3.19 -1.03 3.18
C VAL A 85 -2.16 -1.80 2.36
N GLY A 86 -1.73 -2.97 2.84
CA GLY A 86 -0.77 -3.83 2.14
C GLY A 86 -1.30 -4.32 0.79
N ILE A 87 -2.55 -4.77 0.73
CA ILE A 87 -3.19 -5.21 -0.52
C ILE A 87 -3.29 -4.06 -1.52
N LEU A 88 -3.68 -2.86 -1.07
CA LEU A 88 -3.79 -1.70 -1.97
C LEU A 88 -2.42 -1.28 -2.51
N ILE A 89 -1.41 -1.13 -1.64
CA ILE A 89 -0.08 -0.67 -2.05
C ILE A 89 0.62 -1.71 -2.92
N PHE A 90 0.59 -2.98 -2.53
CA PHE A 90 1.26 -4.05 -3.26
C PHE A 90 0.51 -4.45 -4.53
N GLY A 91 -0.82 -4.54 -4.44
CA GLY A 91 -1.69 -4.96 -5.53
C GLY A 91 -1.80 -3.93 -6.65
N LEU A 92 -1.71 -2.63 -6.31
CA LEU A 92 -1.86 -1.53 -7.29
C LEU A 92 -0.54 -0.82 -7.63
N GLY A 93 0.52 -1.01 -6.84
CA GLY A 93 1.81 -0.33 -7.00
C GLY A 93 2.98 -1.22 -7.45
N ASP A 94 2.83 -2.54 -7.47
CA ASP A 94 3.92 -3.50 -7.74
C ASP A 94 4.93 -3.68 -6.60
N TRP A 95 5.94 -4.51 -6.85
CA TRP A 95 6.89 -5.02 -5.86
C TRP A 95 7.71 -3.92 -5.17
N GLN A 96 8.06 -2.83 -5.89
CA GLN A 96 8.86 -1.74 -5.35
C GLN A 96 8.12 -0.99 -4.22
N TRP A 97 6.82 -0.78 -4.39
CA TRP A 97 5.97 -0.12 -3.41
C TRP A 97 5.79 -1.01 -2.18
N GLY A 98 5.59 -2.30 -2.44
CA GLY A 98 5.57 -3.35 -1.43
C GLY A 98 6.81 -3.41 -0.55
N ILE A 99 7.99 -3.47 -1.15
CA ILE A 99 9.26 -3.51 -0.43
C ILE A 99 9.38 -2.30 0.49
N LEU A 100 9.11 -1.09 -0.01
CA LEU A 100 9.21 0.12 0.81
C LEU A 100 8.25 0.11 2.00
N LEU A 101 7.00 -0.33 1.79
CA LEU A 101 6.04 -0.49 2.88
C LEU A 101 6.54 -1.50 3.93
N VAL A 102 7.08 -2.64 3.48
CA VAL A 102 7.63 -3.67 4.38
C VAL A 102 8.85 -3.16 5.13
N LEU A 103 9.76 -2.44 4.47
CA LEU A 103 10.95 -1.86 5.11
C LEU A 103 10.57 -0.84 6.18
N PHE A 104 9.64 0.07 5.89
CA PHE A 104 9.07 0.98 6.89
C PHE A 104 8.48 0.20 8.05
N PHE A 105 7.61 -0.78 7.77
CA PHE A 105 6.89 -1.50 8.80
C PHE A 105 7.84 -2.29 9.70
N LEU A 106 8.79 -3.04 9.12
CA LEU A 106 9.75 -3.85 9.86
C LEU A 106 10.69 -2.99 10.70
N SER A 107 11.31 -1.98 10.10
CA SER A 107 12.23 -1.07 10.83
C SER A 107 11.51 -0.37 11.98
N SER A 108 10.32 0.17 11.73
CA SER A 108 9.51 0.81 12.77
C SER A 108 9.09 -0.17 13.87
N SER A 109 8.69 -1.40 13.51
CA SER A 109 8.36 -2.43 14.50
C SER A 109 9.55 -2.79 15.38
N LEU A 110 10.75 -2.88 14.80
CA LEU A 110 11.97 -3.16 15.56
C LEU A 110 12.27 -2.02 16.54
N LEU A 111 12.07 -0.76 16.14
CA LEU A 111 12.24 0.39 17.03
C LEU A 111 11.15 0.46 18.10
N SER A 112 9.89 0.10 17.79
CA SER A 112 8.82 0.00 18.78
C SER A 112 9.15 -0.99 19.90
N HIS A 113 9.80 -2.10 19.58
CA HIS A 113 10.20 -3.11 20.57
C HIS A 113 11.58 -2.84 21.18
N TYR A 114 12.38 -1.94 20.61
CA TYR A 114 13.70 -1.59 21.14
C TYR A 114 13.58 -0.79 22.44
N ARG A 115 14.16 -1.32 23.52
CA ARG A 115 14.15 -0.70 24.87
C ARG A 115 12.75 -0.29 25.32
N GLU A 116 11.77 -1.17 25.08
CA GLU A 116 10.37 -0.92 25.42
C GLU A 116 10.17 -0.59 26.91
N ASP A 117 10.82 -1.33 27.80
CA ASP A 117 10.75 -1.10 29.26
C ASP A 117 11.22 0.31 29.66
N ASP A 118 12.30 0.81 29.05
CA ASP A 118 12.81 2.16 29.31
C ASP A 118 11.86 3.23 28.78
N LYS A 119 11.22 2.99 27.63
CA LYS A 119 10.21 3.90 27.06
C LYS A 119 8.95 3.94 27.93
N GLN A 120 8.54 2.80 28.49
CA GLN A 120 7.42 2.70 29.42
C GLN A 120 7.69 3.47 30.71
N ALA A 121 8.87 3.31 31.31
CA ALA A 121 9.26 4.05 32.52
C ALA A 121 9.22 5.59 32.33
N VAL A 122 9.44 6.08 31.11
CA VAL A 122 9.33 7.51 30.76
C VAL A 122 7.87 7.92 30.49
N ALA A 123 7.01 7.00 30.07
CA ALA A 123 5.59 7.23 29.76
C ALA A 123 4.64 7.10 30.98
N ASP A 124 5.11 6.47 32.07
CA ASP A 124 4.35 5.98 33.24
C ASP A 124 3.80 7.05 34.21
N GLU A 125 3.44 8.24 33.75
CA GLU A 125 2.58 9.14 34.54
C GLU A 125 1.13 9.25 34.04
N LYS A 126 0.79 9.01 32.76
CA LYS A 126 -0.61 9.27 32.27
C LYS A 126 -1.14 8.45 31.08
N PHE A 127 -0.42 7.49 30.50
CA PHE A 127 -0.84 6.87 29.24
C PHE A 127 -1.00 5.35 29.30
N ASP A 128 -2.24 4.92 29.48
CA ASP A 128 -2.71 3.53 29.39
C ASP A 128 -2.82 3.04 27.92
N LYS A 129 -1.77 3.28 27.12
CA LYS A 129 -1.77 2.91 25.70
C LYS A 129 -0.92 1.68 25.48
N ASN A 130 -1.63 0.56 25.33
CA ASN A 130 -1.15 -0.66 24.69
C ASN A 130 -0.29 -0.27 23.46
N HIS A 131 1.00 -0.64 23.43
CA HIS A 131 2.01 -0.25 22.41
C HIS A 131 1.70 -0.74 20.98
N ARG A 132 0.60 -1.45 20.81
CA ARG A 132 0.21 -2.09 19.56
C ARG A 132 -0.40 -1.04 18.63
N ARG A 133 0.13 -0.93 17.41
CA ARG A 133 -0.46 -0.05 16.40
C ARG A 133 -1.88 -0.48 16.05
N ASP A 134 -2.83 0.43 16.23
CA ASP A 134 -4.23 0.20 15.91
C ASP A 134 -4.58 0.63 14.48
N ALA A 135 -5.84 0.43 14.07
CA ALA A 135 -6.30 0.81 12.73
C ALA A 135 -6.08 2.31 12.45
N ALA A 136 -6.28 3.18 13.43
CA ALA A 136 -6.13 4.62 13.23
C ALA A 136 -4.67 4.98 12.94
N GLN A 137 -3.72 4.41 13.69
CA GLN A 137 -2.29 4.61 13.44
C GLN A 137 -1.85 3.99 12.11
N VAL A 138 -2.37 2.81 11.75
CA VAL A 138 -2.05 2.18 10.46
C VAL A 138 -2.56 3.00 9.28
N PHE A 139 -3.78 3.54 9.35
CA PHE A 139 -4.30 4.41 8.30
C PHE A 139 -3.64 5.78 8.29
N ALA A 140 -3.25 6.32 9.43
CA ALA A 140 -2.48 7.56 9.49
C ALA A 140 -1.13 7.41 8.75
N ASN A 141 -0.42 6.31 8.97
CA ASN A 141 0.91 6.11 8.41
C ASN A 141 0.88 5.52 6.98
N GLY A 142 -0.13 4.70 6.66
CA GLY A 142 -0.20 3.97 5.39
C GLY A 142 -1.31 4.41 4.44
N GLY A 143 -2.32 5.14 4.93
CA GLY A 143 -3.53 5.47 4.16
C GLY A 143 -3.25 6.40 2.99
N VAL A 144 -2.39 7.41 3.16
CA VAL A 144 -1.97 8.29 2.05
C VAL A 144 -1.19 7.49 1.00
N GLY A 145 -0.31 6.58 1.42
CA GLY A 145 0.40 5.71 0.49
C GLY A 145 -0.53 4.80 -0.31
N ALA A 146 -1.56 4.24 0.34
CA ALA A 146 -2.59 3.45 -0.31
C ALA A 146 -3.42 4.30 -1.29
N LEU A 147 -3.79 5.53 -0.92
CA LEU A 147 -4.47 6.47 -1.82
C LEU A 147 -3.61 6.78 -3.04
N VAL A 148 -2.30 7.02 -2.86
CA VAL A 148 -1.37 7.26 -3.96
C VAL A 148 -1.27 6.04 -4.89
N ALA A 149 -1.29 4.82 -4.36
CA ALA A 149 -1.34 3.60 -5.17
C ALA A 149 -2.66 3.47 -5.97
N VAL A 150 -3.79 3.85 -5.38
CA VAL A 150 -5.08 3.93 -6.09
C VAL A 150 -5.06 4.97 -7.20
N LEU A 151 -4.49 6.16 -6.93
CA LEU A 151 -4.39 7.21 -7.94
C LEU A 151 -3.43 6.85 -9.08
N ASN A 152 -2.39 6.05 -8.80
CA ASN A 152 -1.49 5.52 -9.82
C ASN A 152 -2.21 4.68 -10.88
N THR A 153 -3.24 3.94 -10.49
CA THR A 153 -4.02 3.13 -11.45
C THR A 153 -5.13 3.93 -12.11
N ALA A 154 -5.75 4.88 -11.40
CA ALA A 154 -6.82 5.71 -11.93
C ALA A 154 -6.31 6.79 -12.91
N VAL A 155 -5.16 7.40 -12.63
CA VAL A 155 -4.56 8.48 -13.42
C VAL A 155 -3.06 8.22 -13.54
N PRO A 156 -2.60 7.34 -14.46
CA PRO A 156 -1.19 6.96 -14.56
C PRO A 156 -0.27 8.16 -14.76
N SER A 157 0.77 8.25 -13.93
CA SER A 157 1.73 9.35 -13.95
C SER A 157 3.07 8.91 -13.37
N PRO A 158 4.21 9.36 -13.95
CA PRO A 158 5.53 9.03 -13.42
C PRO A 158 5.80 9.64 -12.04
N PHE A 159 4.96 10.56 -11.57
CA PHE A 159 5.14 11.24 -10.29
C PHE A 159 4.59 10.48 -9.08
N TRP A 160 3.78 9.42 -9.28
CA TRP A 160 3.16 8.71 -8.16
C TRP A 160 4.14 7.91 -7.33
N PHE A 161 5.10 7.22 -7.95
CA PHE A 161 6.11 6.49 -7.18
C PHE A 161 7.02 7.44 -6.39
N PRO A 162 7.58 8.53 -6.95
CA PRO A 162 8.28 9.55 -6.15
C PRO A 162 7.43 10.14 -5.02
N ALA A 163 6.15 10.43 -5.27
CA ALA A 163 5.23 10.90 -4.23
C ALA A 163 5.06 9.85 -3.12
N PHE A 164 4.92 8.58 -3.48
CA PHE A 164 4.87 7.47 -2.54
C PHE A 164 6.17 7.34 -1.73
N VAL A 165 7.35 7.47 -2.35
CA VAL A 165 8.63 7.50 -1.64
C VAL A 165 8.66 8.65 -0.63
N GLY A 166 8.20 9.84 -1.01
CA GLY A 166 8.09 10.99 -0.09
C GLY A 166 7.14 10.72 1.09
N VAL A 167 5.98 10.10 0.83
CA VAL A 167 5.05 9.67 1.87
C VAL A 167 5.74 8.68 2.81
N MET A 168 6.35 7.61 2.27
CA MET A 168 7.04 6.58 3.05
C MET A 168 8.19 7.17 3.87
N ALA A 169 8.98 8.08 3.30
CA ALA A 169 10.05 8.77 4.01
C ALA A 169 9.50 9.59 5.18
N SER A 170 8.44 10.37 4.95
CA SER A 170 7.83 11.22 5.99
C SER A 170 7.28 10.42 7.17
N VAL A 171 6.58 9.32 6.91
CA VAL A 171 6.01 8.47 7.97
C VAL A 171 7.07 7.63 8.67
N THR A 172 8.16 7.28 7.96
CA THR A 172 9.32 6.62 8.56
C THR A 172 10.02 7.57 9.53
N ALA A 173 10.30 8.80 9.09
CA ALA A 173 10.92 9.83 9.91
C ALA A 173 10.12 10.10 11.19
N ASP A 174 8.81 10.33 11.07
CA ASP A 174 7.92 10.58 12.22
C ASP A 174 7.89 9.40 13.22
N THR A 175 7.83 8.18 12.69
CA THR A 175 7.81 6.97 13.54
C THR A 175 9.15 6.77 14.25
N TRP A 176 10.28 6.88 13.54
CA TRP A 176 11.61 6.72 14.13
C TRP A 176 11.90 7.83 15.16
N ALA A 177 11.50 9.07 14.86
CA ALA A 177 11.65 10.20 15.76
C ALA A 177 10.87 10.00 17.06
N THR A 178 9.65 9.46 16.98
CA THR A 178 8.83 9.19 18.17
C THR A 178 9.40 8.04 18.99
N GLU A 179 9.78 6.93 18.34
CA GLU A 179 10.27 5.73 19.01
C GLU A 179 11.62 5.95 19.71
N LEU A 180 12.61 6.52 19.00
CA LEU A 180 13.93 6.77 19.57
C LEU A 180 14.01 8.11 20.31
N GLY A 181 13.24 9.12 19.90
CA GLY A 181 13.24 10.43 20.56
C GLY A 181 12.73 10.40 21.99
N THR A 182 11.90 9.40 22.34
CA THR A 182 11.45 9.10 23.72
C THR A 182 12.63 8.76 24.63
N LEU A 183 13.71 8.18 24.08
CA LEU A 183 14.93 7.81 24.79
C LEU A 183 15.97 8.96 24.86
N SER A 184 15.60 10.17 24.43
CA SER A 184 16.49 11.33 24.49
C SER A 184 16.85 11.70 25.94
N GLN A 185 18.13 11.89 26.22
CA GLN A 185 18.62 12.32 27.54
C GLN A 185 18.14 13.72 27.93
N LYS A 186 17.88 14.60 26.94
CA LYS A 186 17.36 15.95 27.16
C LYS A 186 15.86 15.97 26.92
N PRO A 187 15.09 16.71 27.73
CA PRO A 187 13.65 16.78 27.55
C PRO A 187 13.31 17.50 26.24
N PRO A 188 12.21 17.10 25.56
CA PRO A 188 11.83 17.67 24.28
C PRO A 188 11.40 19.13 24.42
N ARG A 189 11.46 19.86 23.30
CA ARG A 189 11.06 21.27 23.22
C ARG A 189 10.00 21.44 22.14
N LEU A 190 9.01 22.30 22.36
CA LEU A 190 8.03 22.63 21.32
C LEU A 190 8.71 23.31 20.14
N ILE A 191 8.42 22.83 18.93
CA ILE A 191 8.94 23.41 17.69
C ILE A 191 8.51 24.88 17.47
N THR A 192 7.36 25.28 18.04
CA THR A 192 6.78 26.61 17.84
C THR A 192 7.41 27.70 18.71
N ASN A 193 7.85 27.38 19.93
CA ASN A 193 8.32 28.39 20.90
C ASN A 193 9.53 27.95 21.74
N GLY A 194 10.08 26.75 21.53
CA GLY A 194 11.28 26.24 22.20
C GLY A 194 11.12 25.88 23.67
N ARG A 195 9.91 25.96 24.23
CA ARG A 195 9.63 25.61 25.63
C ARG A 195 9.78 24.11 25.86
N ILE A 196 10.35 23.75 27.00
CA ILE A 196 10.48 22.35 27.42
C ILE A 196 9.08 21.79 27.72
N VAL A 197 8.80 20.59 27.21
CA VAL A 197 7.52 19.89 27.39
C VAL A 197 7.73 18.43 27.78
N PRO A 198 6.70 17.77 28.36
CA PRO A 198 6.76 16.33 28.62
C PRO A 198 6.97 15.51 27.34
N VAL A 199 7.57 14.34 27.49
CA VAL A 199 7.72 13.36 26.39
C VAL A 199 6.33 12.94 25.90
N GLY A 200 6.19 12.75 24.58
CA GLY A 200 4.90 12.46 23.93
C GLY A 200 4.01 13.67 23.68
N THR A 201 4.44 14.89 24.03
CA THR A 201 3.70 16.12 23.69
C THR A 201 3.73 16.35 22.18
N SER A 202 2.56 16.53 21.56
CA SER A 202 2.46 16.87 20.13
C SER A 202 3.24 18.15 19.81
N GLY A 203 4.09 18.08 18.77
CA GLY A 203 4.99 19.17 18.38
C GLY A 203 6.27 19.30 19.21
N GLY A 204 6.52 18.39 20.17
CA GLY A 204 7.77 18.29 20.91
C GLY A 204 8.86 17.60 20.09
N ILE A 205 10.00 18.27 19.89
CA ILE A 205 11.19 17.73 19.22
C ILE A 205 12.31 17.46 20.23
N SER A 206 13.06 16.38 20.01
CA SER A 206 14.26 16.04 20.79
C SER A 206 15.46 15.87 19.86
N VAL A 207 16.68 16.06 20.39
CA VAL A 207 17.91 15.98 19.57
C VAL A 207 18.04 14.60 18.92
N LEU A 208 17.78 13.54 19.68
CA LEU A 208 17.83 12.17 19.17
C LEU A 208 16.74 11.94 18.12
N GLY A 209 15.50 12.36 18.39
CA GLY A 209 14.39 12.22 17.44
C GLY A 209 14.67 12.93 16.11
N THR A 210 15.17 14.16 16.17
CA THR A 210 15.55 14.93 14.97
C THR A 210 16.71 14.31 14.20
N ALA A 211 17.67 13.67 14.88
CA ALA A 211 18.81 13.05 14.21
C ALA A 211 18.47 11.75 13.46
N VAL A 212 17.40 11.07 13.85
CA VAL A 212 16.94 9.82 13.23
C VAL A 212 15.69 10.00 12.36
N SER A 213 15.20 11.24 12.24
CA SER A 213 14.17 11.62 11.27
C SER A 213 14.78 11.62 9.87
#